data_AF-A0A9E3CRL8-F1
#
_entry.id   AF-A0A9E3CRL8-F1
#
_cell.length_a   1.000
_cell.length_b   1.000
_cell.length_c   1.000
_cell.angle_alpha   90.00
_cell.angle_beta   90.00
_cell.angle_gamma   90.00
#
_symmetry.space_group_name_H-M   'P 1'
#
loop_
_entity.id
_entity.type
_entity.pdbx_description
1 polymer ?
#
loop_
_entity_poly.entity_id
_entity_poly.type
_entity_poly.pdbx_seq_one_letter_code
_entity_poly.pdbx_strand_id
1 'polypeptide(L)'
;YLRIAAPSMAPIAIAVLVILLQYAIKTFDLVRALTNGGPGISTALPALVVYDFMFQRAQLGRGSAAAVLLLLSLLVVLLPYYGYRQWQAHRERARG
;
A
#
# COMPACT_ATOMS: atom_id res chain seq x y z
N TYR A 1 18.49 11.52 -15.75
CA TYR A 1 17.09 11.98 -15.77
C TYR A 1 16.39 11.93 -14.41
N LEU A 2 16.52 10.86 -13.60
CA LEU A 2 15.86 10.77 -12.28
C LEU A 2 16.32 11.82 -11.25
N ARG A 3 17.52 12.38 -11.40
CA ARG A 3 18.09 13.39 -10.48
C ARG A 3 17.50 14.80 -10.69
N ILE A 4 16.75 15.03 -11.78
CA ILE A 4 16.16 16.34 -12.14
C ILE A 4 14.62 16.23 -12.17
N ALA A 5 14.07 15.10 -12.65
CA ALA A 5 12.62 14.86 -12.68
C ALA A 5 12.03 14.42 -11.32
N ALA A 6 12.81 13.78 -10.44
CA ALA A 6 12.32 13.40 -9.11
C ALA A 6 11.96 14.62 -8.22
N PRO A 7 12.75 15.70 -8.15
CA PRO A 7 12.38 16.87 -7.34
C PRO A 7 11.25 17.71 -7.97
N SER A 8 11.13 17.80 -9.29
CA SER A 8 10.08 18.61 -9.93
C SER A 8 8.67 17.99 -9.83
N MET A 9 8.58 16.67 -9.64
CA MET A 9 7.33 15.94 -9.38
C MET A 9 6.97 15.86 -7.88
N ALA A 10 7.89 16.24 -6.98
CA ALA A 10 7.69 16.13 -5.53
C ALA A 10 6.43 16.85 -4.99
N PRO A 11 6.08 18.08 -5.43
CA PRO A 11 4.87 18.74 -4.93
C PRO A 11 3.59 17.99 -5.34
N ILE A 12 3.53 17.48 -6.57
CA ILE A 12 2.38 16.71 -7.07
C ILE A 12 2.32 15.33 -6.39
N ALA A 13 3.47 14.69 -6.18
CA ALA A 13 3.54 13.42 -5.48
C ALA A 13 3.04 13.51 -4.04
N ILE A 14 3.36 14.59 -3.32
CA ILE A 14 2.86 14.84 -1.97
C ILE A 14 1.33 15.03 -1.99
N ALA A 15 0.79 15.81 -2.93
CA ALA A 15 -0.65 16.00 -3.05
C ALA A 15 -1.39 14.68 -3.34
N VAL A 16 -0.89 13.89 -4.28
CA VAL A 16 -1.46 12.56 -4.60
C VAL A 16 -1.34 11.61 -3.42
N LEU A 17 -0.23 11.61 -2.70
CA LEU A 17 -0.03 10.79 -1.50
C LEU A 17 -1.06 11.12 -0.41
N VAL A 18 -1.30 12.42 -0.15
CA VAL A 18 -2.29 12.87 0.83
C VAL A 18 -3.70 12.43 0.44
N ILE A 19 -4.07 12.59 -0.83
CA ILE A 19 -5.38 12.15 -1.35
C ILE A 19 -5.53 10.63 -1.20
N LEU A 20 -4.50 9.86 -1.56
CA LEU A 20 -4.49 8.41 -1.43
C LEU A 20 -4.60 7.96 0.03
N LEU A 21 -3.89 8.61 0.95
CA LEU A 21 -3.96 8.36 2.39
C LEU A 21 -5.38 8.58 2.92
N GLN A 22 -6.00 9.71 2.56
CA GLN A 22 -7.37 10.00 3.00
C GLN A 22 -8.37 8.99 2.42
N TYR A 23 -8.18 8.54 1.18
CA TYR A 23 -9.01 7.52 0.56
C TYR A 23 -8.87 6.18 1.27
N ALA A 24 -7.64 5.75 1.58
CA ALA A 24 -7.36 4.52 2.29
C ALA A 24 -7.99 4.49 3.69
N ILE A 25 -7.92 5.59 4.45
CA ILE A 25 -8.57 5.71 5.77
C ILE A 25 -10.09 5.56 5.64
N LYS A 26 -10.72 6.32 4.74
CA LYS A 26 -12.17 6.26 4.53
C LYS A 26 -12.63 4.87 4.10
N THR A 27 -11.91 4.23 3.19
CA THR A 27 -12.23 2.87 2.75
C THR A 27 -12.06 1.85 3.87
N PHE A 28 -11.01 1.95 4.68
CA PHE A 28 -10.82 1.07 5.84
C PHE A 28 -11.94 1.20 6.87
N ASP A 29 -12.27 2.43 7.28
CA ASP A 29 -13.35 2.70 8.23
C ASP A 29 -14.71 2.26 7.68
N LEU A 30 -14.97 2.50 6.39
CA LEU A 30 -16.21 2.09 5.73
C LEU A 30 -16.37 0.57 5.69
N VAL A 31 -15.33 -0.16 5.27
CA VAL A 31 -15.35 -1.63 5.22
C VAL A 31 -15.59 -2.21 6.61
N ARG A 32 -14.93 -1.66 7.62
CA ARG A 32 -15.10 -2.07 9.01
C ARG A 32 -16.50 -1.78 9.54
N ALA A 33 -17.03 -0.59 9.28
CA ALA A 33 -18.36 -0.17 9.75
C ALA A 33 -19.50 -0.96 9.11
N LEU A 34 -19.41 -1.25 7.81
CA LEU A 34 -20.49 -1.91 7.08
C LEU A 34 -20.47 -3.43 7.20
N THR A 35 -19.30 -4.03 7.33
CA THR A 35 -19.17 -5.49 7.17
C THR A 35 -18.30 -6.16 8.22
N ASN A 36 -17.56 -5.38 9.02
CA ASN A 36 -16.48 -5.88 9.87
C ASN A 36 -15.51 -6.82 9.12
N GLY A 37 -15.40 -6.68 7.79
CA GLY A 37 -14.67 -7.58 6.90
C GLY A 37 -15.45 -8.80 6.38
N GLY A 38 -16.74 -8.71 6.02
CA GLY A 38 -17.60 -9.84 5.64
C GLY A 38 -18.59 -9.63 4.46
N PRO A 39 -19.30 -10.68 3.96
CA PRO A 39 -19.27 -12.08 4.41
C PRO A 39 -18.10 -12.86 3.81
N GLY A 40 -17.24 -13.41 4.67
CA GLY A 40 -15.96 -14.01 4.28
C GLY A 40 -14.86 -12.98 3.98
N ILE A 41 -13.69 -13.43 3.50
CA ILE A 41 -12.48 -12.60 3.23
C ILE A 41 -12.61 -11.65 2.01
N SER A 42 -13.80 -11.48 1.44
CA SER A 42 -13.98 -10.82 0.13
C SER A 42 -13.72 -9.31 0.13
N THR A 43 -13.83 -8.65 1.28
CA THR A 43 -13.50 -7.22 1.47
C THR A 43 -12.38 -7.02 2.51
N ALA A 44 -11.78 -8.12 2.98
CA ALA A 44 -10.80 -8.08 4.05
C ALA A 44 -9.50 -7.45 3.55
N LEU A 45 -9.22 -6.24 4.00
CA LEU A 45 -7.92 -5.61 3.84
C LEU A 45 -6.90 -6.34 4.72
N PRO A 46 -5.69 -6.67 4.24
CA PRO A 46 -4.63 -7.27 5.06
C PRO A 46 -4.34 -6.47 6.34
N ALA A 47 -4.54 -5.15 6.29
CA ALA A 47 -4.42 -4.25 7.44
C ALA A 47 -5.42 -4.55 8.57
N LEU A 48 -6.62 -5.07 8.27
CA LEU A 48 -7.61 -5.46 9.28
C LEU A 48 -7.12 -6.60 10.16
N VAL A 49 -6.37 -7.56 9.58
CA VAL A 49 -5.81 -8.71 10.32
C VAL A 49 -4.75 -8.25 11.31
N VAL A 50 -3.85 -7.36 10.89
CA VAL A 50 -2.83 -6.77 11.77
C VAL A 50 -3.50 -5.97 12.89
N TYR A 51 -4.51 -5.17 12.55
CA TYR A 51 -5.27 -4.38 13.51
C TYR A 51 -5.97 -5.26 14.56
N ASP A 52 -6.58 -6.38 14.15
CA ASP A 52 -7.22 -7.33 15.07
C ASP A 52 -6.21 -7.92 16.07
N PHE A 53 -5.06 -8.40 15.58
CA PHE A 53 -4.04 -8.99 16.45
C PHE A 53 -3.39 -7.96 17.40
N MET A 54 -3.19 -6.71 16.96
CA MET A 54 -2.56 -5.68 17.78
C MET A 54 -3.52 -5.03 18.78
N PHE A 55 -4.74 -4.72 18.37
CA PHE A 55 -5.66 -3.89 19.17
C PHE A 55 -6.84 -4.64 19.77
N GLN A 56 -7.38 -5.67 19.10
CA GLN A 56 -8.49 -6.46 19.67
C GLN A 56 -7.98 -7.55 20.61
N ARG A 57 -6.87 -8.21 20.25
CA ARG A 57 -6.32 -9.34 21.02
C ARG A 57 -5.15 -8.95 21.93
N ALA A 58 -4.66 -7.73 21.82
CA ALA A 58 -3.46 -7.23 22.52
C ALA A 58 -2.22 -8.15 22.37
N GLN A 59 -2.16 -8.96 21.32
CA GLN A 59 -1.07 -9.90 21.05
C GLN A 59 -0.01 -9.24 20.17
N LEU A 60 0.72 -8.29 20.74
CA LEU A 60 1.69 -7.45 20.04
C LEU A 60 2.73 -8.27 19.26
N GLY A 61 3.24 -9.37 19.81
CA GLY A 61 4.21 -10.24 19.11
C GLY A 61 3.65 -10.87 17.83
N ARG A 62 2.40 -11.35 17.87
CA ARG A 62 1.73 -11.91 16.67
C ARG A 62 1.31 -10.81 15.69
N GLY A 63 0.87 -9.67 16.20
CA GLY A 63 0.53 -8.51 15.37
C GLY A 63 1.73 -7.93 14.63
N SER A 64 2.89 -7.84 15.27
CA SER A 64 4.14 -7.43 14.63
C SER A 64 4.60 -8.44 13.56
N ALA A 65 4.51 -9.74 13.82
CA ALA A 65 4.81 -10.76 12.83
C ALA A 65 3.87 -10.68 11.61
N ALA A 66 2.57 -10.49 11.85
CA ALA A 66 1.58 -10.29 10.78
C ALA A 66 1.86 -9.01 9.96
N ALA A 67 2.28 -7.91 10.61
CA ALA A 67 2.66 -6.67 9.93
C ALA A 67 3.89 -6.85 9.03
N VAL A 68 4.91 -7.59 9.49
CA VAL A 68 6.10 -7.90 8.68
C VAL A 68 5.74 -8.79 7.48
N LEU A 69 4.88 -9.80 7.67
CA LEU A 69 4.39 -10.64 6.58
C LEU A 69 3.58 -9.83 5.55
N LEU A 70 2.75 -8.89 6.01
CA LEU A 70 2.03 -7.97 5.14
C LEU A 70 3.01 -7.11 4.32
N LEU A 71 4.04 -6.55 4.96
CA LEU A 71 5.08 -5.77 4.28
C LEU A 71 5.80 -6.61 3.21
N LEU A 72 6.18 -7.84 3.53
CA LEU A 72 6.82 -8.76 2.59
C LEU A 72 5.91 -9.08 1.40
N SER A 73 4.62 -9.35 1.64
CA SER A 73 3.65 -9.59 0.57
C SER A 73 3.49 -8.38 -0.36
N LEU A 74 3.54 -7.17 0.21
CA LEU A 74 3.52 -5.94 -0.57
C LEU A 74 4.79 -5.81 -1.40
N LEU A 75 5.97 -6.08 -0.82
CA LEU A 75 7.25 -6.03 -1.53
C LEU A 75 7.27 -6.96 -2.75
N VAL A 76 6.73 -8.16 -2.61
CA VAL A 76 6.63 -9.15 -3.70
C VAL A 76 5.83 -8.60 -4.89
N VAL A 77 4.80 -7.78 -4.65
CA VAL A 77 4.00 -7.16 -5.72
C VAL A 77 4.66 -5.88 -6.23
N LEU A 78 5.21 -5.06 -5.32
CA LEU A 78 5.72 -3.73 -5.62
C LEU A 78 7.06 -3.78 -6.38
N LEU A 79 7.97 -4.71 -6.04
CA LEU A 79 9.28 -4.81 -6.68
C LEU A 79 9.20 -5.17 -8.17
N PRO A 80 8.43 -6.19 -8.61
CA PRO A 80 8.24 -6.45 -10.03
C PRO A 80 7.52 -5.32 -10.74
N TYR A 81 6.51 -4.70 -10.11
CA TYR A 81 5.80 -3.57 -10.69
C TYR A 81 6.71 -2.37 -10.92
N TYR A 82 7.53 -2.02 -9.92
CA TYR A 82 8.51 -0.94 -10.02
C TYR A 82 9.60 -1.26 -11.06
N GLY A 83 10.11 -2.49 -11.08
CA GLY A 83 11.08 -2.94 -12.07
C GLY A 83 10.53 -2.92 -13.49
N TYR A 84 9.28 -3.38 -13.68
CA TYR A 84 8.59 -3.33 -14.98
C TYR A 84 8.35 -1.88 -15.43
N ARG A 85 7.89 -1.01 -14.52
CA ARG A 85 7.70 0.42 -14.81
C ARG A 85 9.04 1.10 -15.16
N GLN A 86 10.11 0.79 -14.42
CA GLN A 86 11.44 1.32 -14.69
C GLN A 86 11.95 0.85 -16.06
N TRP A 87 11.74 -0.42 -16.39
CA TRP A 87 12.10 -0.98 -17.68
C TRP A 87 11.32 -0.34 -18.85
N GLN A 88 10.03 -0.03 -18.66
CA GLN A 88 9.27 0.74 -19.63
C GLN A 88 9.80 2.18 -19.78
N ALA A 89 10.12 2.85 -18.68
CA ALA A 89 10.72 4.18 -18.70
C ALA A 89 12.12 4.21 -19.36
N HIS A 90 12.83 3.08 -19.40
CA HIS A 90 14.07 2.94 -20.18
C HIS A 90 13.81 2.74 -21.67
N ARG A 91 12.72 2.07 -22.06
CA ARG A 91 12.37 1.84 -23.47
C ARG A 91 11.89 3.09 -24.20
N GLU A 92 11.28 4.04 -23.49
CA GLU A 92 10.83 5.32 -24.08
C GLU A 92 12.01 6.23 -24.48
N ARG A 93 13.19 6.08 -23.87
CA ARG A 93 14.39 6.86 -24.20
C ARG A 93 15.14 6.36 -25.44
N ALA A 94 14.81 5.17 -25.94
CA ALA A 94 15.46 4.57 -27.10
C ALA A 94 14.69 4.82 -28.42
N ARG A 95 13.56 5.55 -28.36
CA ARG A 95 12.69 5.85 -29.52
C ARG A 95 12.61 7.34 -29.88
N GLY A 96 13.38 8.21 -29.23
CA GLY A 96 13.53 9.63 -29.56
C GLY A 96 15.01 10.00 -29.60
#